data_AF-A0A7X8H8V3-F1
#
_entry.id   AF-A0A7X8H8V3-F1
#
_cell.length_a   1.000
_cell.length_b   1.000
_cell.length_c   1.000
_cell.angle_alpha   90.00
_cell.angle_beta   90.00
_cell.angle_gamma   90.00
#
_symmetry.space_group_name_H-M   'P 1'
#
loop_
_entity.id
_entity.type
_entity.pdbx_description
1 polymer ?
#
loop_
_entity_poly.entity_id
_entity_poly.type
_entity_poly.pdbx_seq_one_letter_code
_entity_poly.pdbx_strand_id
1 'polypeptide(L)'
;MAEKIFLNIIWHMHQPYYYDSSRDIFTFPWVRTHATKDYLYMAKLAEQFPQVHMTFNLTYSLLKQLDLYRQGKTDLVWNHFMKNAKELNQEEKEYILTQFSLAPSKAQTRHFPFYENLREKAKHDLSDFSIQDWLDFQILYQLLWFDPITIQDNPNLSELIQRGKGYTEEDKIIIQRVTQQIIAEIIPMYKKLLEKGQIEITTSPLYHPIIPLLIDNWIANESSPGIQLPRYRFQYSKDAEVQIQKAKEVAEGIWKTKIRGIWPSEGSVCSTTVNCFVNHGFSWTATSEEVLFHTLGLPIVRDQNGLLNYGEKLYQPWLFSHEKNNIVIFFRDRHLSDLIGFAYQHFSSTEAVNDLISNLERIMNRLPKDSDPIISIILDGENAWEYYNNNGFDFLNGLYEALSQHSRIIPITPSEYLSQSIHRPILNRLKPGSWIYGSFNTWIGHEEKNWAWDQLFLVRKLLEKKEKELNEERKKEAFNILYQAEGSDWFWWLGSDNPSLQKEDFRKQFLLLLKTICDVIGEKYPGEG
;
A
#
# COMPACT_ATOMS: atom_id res chain seq x y z
N MET A 1 -12.86 -23.63 -24.53
CA MET A 1 -11.77 -22.81 -23.98
C MET A 1 -11.79 -21.46 -24.66
N ALA A 2 -11.62 -20.40 -23.89
CA ALA A 2 -11.49 -19.04 -24.42
C ALA A 2 -10.28 -18.97 -25.36
N GLU A 3 -10.39 -18.21 -26.44
CA GLU A 3 -9.30 -18.09 -27.42
C GLU A 3 -8.12 -17.29 -26.85
N LYS A 4 -8.40 -16.32 -25.98
CA LYS A 4 -7.45 -15.51 -25.22
C LYS A 4 -8.03 -15.13 -23.86
N ILE A 5 -7.19 -14.61 -22.97
CA ILE A 5 -7.60 -13.92 -21.75
C ILE A 5 -6.90 -12.56 -21.65
N PHE A 6 -7.53 -11.64 -20.94
CA PHE A 6 -6.95 -10.37 -20.55
C PHE A 6 -6.46 -10.45 -19.11
N LEU A 7 -5.30 -9.86 -18.84
CA LEU A 7 -4.69 -9.83 -17.52
C LEU A 7 -4.61 -8.38 -17.03
N ASN A 8 -5.38 -8.07 -16.00
CA ASN A 8 -5.39 -6.78 -15.32
C ASN A 8 -4.51 -6.87 -14.07
N ILE A 9 -3.30 -6.31 -14.13
CA ILE A 9 -2.38 -6.23 -12.99
C ILE A 9 -2.55 -4.85 -12.35
N ILE A 10 -2.81 -4.82 -11.05
CA ILE A 10 -2.89 -3.58 -10.26
C ILE A 10 -1.90 -3.67 -9.09
N TRP A 11 -0.90 -2.80 -9.10
CA TRP A 11 0.03 -2.62 -7.99
C TRP A 11 -0.45 -1.47 -7.09
N HIS A 12 -0.73 -1.76 -5.82
CA HIS A 12 -1.16 -0.78 -4.84
C HIS A 12 0.03 -0.25 -4.02
N MET A 13 0.32 1.05 -4.14
CA MET A 13 1.43 1.71 -3.43
C MET A 13 0.89 2.61 -2.32
N HIS A 14 1.17 2.25 -1.08
CA HIS A 14 0.61 2.94 0.08
C HIS A 14 1.56 2.98 1.27
N GLN A 15 1.57 4.15 1.92
CA GLN A 15 2.20 4.32 3.22
C GLN A 15 1.25 5.10 4.13
N PRO A 16 1.14 4.69 5.42
CA PRO A 16 0.51 5.50 6.45
C PRO A 16 1.13 6.90 6.50
N TYR A 17 0.39 7.87 7.05
CA TYR A 17 0.90 9.24 7.16
C TYR A 17 1.78 9.41 8.39
N TYR A 18 3.10 9.36 8.19
CA TYR A 18 4.11 9.35 9.25
C TYR A 18 4.66 10.73 9.62
N TYR A 19 4.41 11.76 8.81
CA TYR A 19 4.97 13.09 9.05
C TYR A 19 4.27 13.80 10.22
N ASP A 20 5.04 14.11 11.26
CA ASP A 20 4.59 14.94 12.38
C ASP A 20 4.96 16.40 12.12
N SER A 21 3.95 17.20 11.76
CA SER A 21 4.13 18.62 11.47
C SER A 21 4.50 19.46 12.69
N SER A 22 4.24 19.00 13.91
CA SER A 22 4.60 19.72 15.15
C SER A 22 6.10 19.65 15.44
N ARG A 23 6.73 18.54 15.07
CA ARG A 23 8.17 18.29 15.24
C ARG A 23 8.98 18.47 13.96
N ASP A 24 8.30 18.74 12.85
CA ASP A 24 8.87 18.84 11.51
C ASP A 24 9.70 17.60 11.11
N ILE A 25 9.21 16.40 11.44
CA ILE A 25 9.95 15.14 11.24
C ILE A 25 9.03 13.96 10.97
N PHE A 26 9.48 13.01 10.14
CA PHE A 26 8.83 11.71 9.98
C PHE A 26 9.20 10.78 11.15
N THR A 27 8.18 10.15 11.75
CA THR A 27 8.38 9.19 12.85
C THR A 27 8.98 7.88 12.39
N PHE A 28 8.73 7.48 11.13
CA PHE A 28 9.23 6.24 10.55
C PHE A 28 9.88 6.48 9.18
N PRO A 29 10.84 5.62 8.78
CA PRO A 29 11.57 5.80 7.52
C PRO A 29 10.86 5.22 6.29
N TRP A 30 9.72 4.55 6.47
CA TRP A 30 9.16 3.61 5.49
C TRP A 30 8.88 4.25 4.13
N VAL A 31 8.40 5.49 4.10
CA VAL A 31 8.22 6.23 2.83
C VAL A 31 9.55 6.37 2.07
N ARG A 32 10.65 6.70 2.76
CA ARG A 32 11.97 6.87 2.13
C ARG A 32 12.59 5.52 1.75
N THR A 33 12.50 4.51 2.61
CA THR A 33 13.11 3.19 2.33
C THR A 33 12.38 2.46 1.21
N HIS A 34 11.04 2.53 1.15
CA HIS A 34 10.29 2.00 0.01
C HIS A 34 10.47 2.86 -1.25
N ALA A 35 10.74 4.17 -1.13
CA ALA A 35 11.10 4.98 -2.30
C ALA A 35 12.39 4.51 -2.97
N THR A 36 13.42 4.13 -2.21
CA THR A 36 14.69 3.62 -2.77
C THR A 36 14.59 2.17 -3.26
N LYS A 37 13.54 1.44 -2.86
CA LYS A 37 13.37 0.00 -3.12
C LYS A 37 12.34 -0.32 -4.19
N ASP A 38 11.18 0.36 -4.19
CA ASP A 38 9.98 -0.14 -4.85
C ASP A 38 9.43 0.83 -5.90
N TYR A 39 9.19 2.10 -5.52
CA TYR A 39 8.33 2.98 -6.31
C TYR A 39 8.91 3.38 -7.67
N LEU A 40 10.17 3.81 -7.72
CA LEU A 40 10.84 4.14 -8.99
C LEU A 40 11.23 2.87 -9.74
N TYR A 41 11.74 1.89 -9.00
CA TYR A 41 12.19 0.59 -9.49
C TYR A 41 11.13 -0.09 -10.35
N MET A 42 9.91 -0.26 -9.84
CA MET A 42 8.85 -0.94 -10.56
C MET A 42 8.40 -0.18 -11.82
N ALA A 43 8.42 1.15 -11.78
CA ALA A 43 8.15 1.97 -12.96
C ALA A 43 9.25 1.83 -14.03
N LYS A 44 10.53 1.86 -13.62
CA LYS A 44 11.67 1.63 -14.53
C LYS A 44 11.65 0.24 -15.13
N LEU A 45 11.28 -0.78 -14.36
CA LEU A 45 11.15 -2.14 -14.89
C LEU A 45 9.98 -2.24 -15.88
N ALA A 46 8.82 -1.66 -15.57
CA ALA A 46 7.70 -1.60 -16.51
C ALA A 46 8.10 -0.92 -17.83
N GLU A 47 8.87 0.17 -17.80
CA GLU A 47 9.33 0.87 -19.01
C GLU A 47 10.06 -0.05 -20.01
N GLN A 48 10.76 -1.07 -19.53
CA GLN A 48 11.51 -2.00 -20.38
C GLN A 48 10.59 -2.93 -21.19
N PHE A 49 9.33 -3.08 -20.80
CA PHE A 49 8.35 -3.97 -21.42
C PHE A 49 7.11 -3.20 -21.91
N PRO A 50 7.22 -2.41 -22.99
CA PRO A 50 6.15 -1.52 -23.47
C PRO A 50 4.84 -2.25 -23.84
N GLN A 51 4.89 -3.55 -24.12
CA GLN A 51 3.71 -4.38 -24.43
C GLN A 51 2.95 -4.85 -23.19
N VAL A 52 3.54 -4.71 -21.99
CA VAL A 52 2.91 -5.11 -20.73
C VAL A 52 2.24 -3.88 -20.14
N HIS A 53 0.93 -3.81 -20.33
CA HIS A 53 0.08 -2.76 -19.80
C HIS A 53 -0.43 -3.13 -18.40
N MET A 54 -0.40 -2.17 -17.47
CA MET A 54 -0.77 -2.40 -16.07
C MET A 54 -1.26 -1.13 -15.38
N THR A 55 -1.83 -1.29 -14.18
CA THR A 55 -2.30 -0.17 -13.37
C THR A 55 -1.43 0.01 -12.14
N PHE A 56 -1.07 1.24 -11.83
CA PHE A 56 -0.51 1.61 -10.53
C PHE A 56 -1.52 2.44 -9.75
N ASN A 57 -1.77 2.05 -8.52
CA ASN A 57 -2.48 2.88 -7.57
C ASN A 57 -1.46 3.58 -6.67
N LEU A 58 -1.45 4.92 -6.66
CA LEU A 58 -0.62 5.69 -5.74
C LEU A 58 -1.52 6.52 -4.84
N THR A 59 -1.47 6.22 -3.54
CA THR A 59 -2.28 6.91 -2.53
C THR A 59 -1.84 8.36 -2.34
N TYR A 60 -2.78 9.23 -1.94
CA TYR A 60 -2.43 10.62 -1.64
C TYR A 60 -1.46 10.72 -0.46
N SER A 61 -1.66 9.94 0.61
CA SER A 61 -0.77 9.92 1.77
C SER A 61 0.68 9.64 1.37
N LEU A 62 0.92 8.69 0.47
CA LEU A 62 2.24 8.40 -0.08
C LEU A 62 2.79 9.59 -0.89
N LEU A 63 2.05 10.06 -1.90
CA LEU A 63 2.52 11.13 -2.80
C LEU A 63 2.83 12.43 -2.03
N LYS A 64 2.01 12.76 -1.03
CA LYS A 64 2.21 13.95 -0.20
C LYS A 64 3.52 13.84 0.59
N GLN A 65 3.83 12.67 1.13
CA GLN A 65 5.04 12.44 1.92
C GLN A 65 6.30 12.42 1.04
N LEU A 66 6.24 11.85 -0.17
CA LEU A 66 7.33 11.95 -1.13
C LEU A 66 7.66 13.40 -1.50
N ASP A 67 6.64 14.26 -1.68
CA ASP A 67 6.85 15.68 -1.93
C ASP A 67 7.47 16.40 -0.71
N LEU A 68 7.12 16.02 0.51
CA LEU A 68 7.77 16.54 1.73
C LEU A 68 9.26 16.15 1.77
N TYR A 69 9.62 14.91 1.46
CA TYR A 69 11.04 14.52 1.35
C TYR A 69 11.76 15.33 0.26
N ARG A 70 11.13 15.55 -0.89
CA ARG A 70 11.68 16.40 -1.97
C ARG A 70 11.92 17.84 -1.53
N GLN A 71 11.13 18.33 -0.57
CA GLN A 71 11.29 19.65 0.06
C GLN A 71 12.36 19.68 1.17
N GLY A 72 13.07 18.57 1.41
CA GLY A 72 14.15 18.48 2.38
C GLY A 72 13.71 18.05 3.79
N LYS A 73 12.46 17.59 3.96
CA LYS A 73 12.05 16.94 5.21
C LYS A 73 12.76 15.60 5.39
N THR A 74 12.91 15.18 6.65
CA THR A 74 13.74 14.03 7.05
C THR A 74 13.01 13.14 8.05
N ASP A 75 13.47 11.91 8.23
CA ASP A 75 13.03 10.99 9.26
C ASP A 75 14.07 10.80 10.36
N LEU A 76 13.59 10.31 11.52
CA LEU A 76 14.45 10.03 12.67
C LEU A 76 15.60 9.07 12.32
N VAL A 77 15.34 8.02 11.53
CA VAL A 77 16.38 7.05 11.12
C VAL A 77 17.43 7.73 10.23
N TRP A 78 17.02 8.59 9.30
CA TRP A 78 17.95 9.33 8.43
C TRP A 78 18.82 10.31 9.21
N ASN A 79 18.26 11.01 10.21
CA ASN A 79 19.04 11.90 11.06
C ASN A 79 20.12 11.15 11.85
N HIS A 80 19.80 9.96 12.36
CA HIS A 80 20.77 9.11 13.04
C HIS A 80 21.79 8.51 12.06
N PHE A 81 21.42 8.23 10.82
CA PHE A 81 22.35 7.80 9.77
C PHE A 81 23.37 8.89 9.45
N MET A 82 22.93 10.14 9.30
CA MET A 82 23.80 11.26 8.94
C MET A 82 24.75 11.72 10.07
N LYS A 83 24.48 11.35 11.32
CA LYS A 83 25.34 11.72 12.45
C LYS A 83 26.69 11.00 12.38
N ASN A 84 27.77 11.73 12.65
CA ASN A 84 29.12 11.16 12.70
C ASN A 84 29.19 10.07 13.78
N ALA A 85 29.72 8.90 13.42
CA ALA A 85 29.77 7.75 14.32
C ALA A 85 30.57 8.03 15.62
N LYS A 86 31.54 8.95 15.57
CA LYS A 86 32.34 9.37 16.74
C LYS A 86 31.57 10.22 17.73
N GLU A 87 30.48 10.86 17.29
CA GLU A 87 29.70 11.80 18.08
C GLU A 87 28.40 11.19 18.63
N LEU A 88 28.16 9.91 18.39
CA LEU A 88 26.99 9.19 18.87
C LEU A 88 27.02 9.09 20.41
N ASN A 89 25.98 9.61 21.04
CA ASN A 89 25.74 9.44 22.47
C ASN A 89 25.06 8.08 22.74
N GLN A 90 24.81 7.76 24.01
CA GLN A 90 24.25 6.46 24.40
C GLN A 90 22.81 6.26 23.89
N GLU A 91 21.95 7.27 23.97
CA GLU A 91 20.55 7.20 23.52
C GLU A 91 20.47 6.99 22.00
N GLU A 92 21.31 7.67 21.23
CA GLU A 92 21.38 7.53 19.77
C GLU A 92 21.89 6.15 19.34
N LYS A 93 22.84 5.57 20.09
CA LYS A 93 23.30 4.20 19.88
C LYS A 93 22.17 3.20 20.10
N GLU A 94 21.42 3.34 21.20
CA GLU A 94 20.26 2.50 21.49
C GLU A 94 19.16 2.63 20.42
N TYR A 95 18.91 3.85 19.96
CA TYR A 95 17.99 4.11 18.86
C TYR A 95 18.44 3.40 17.57
N ILE A 96 19.71 3.55 17.18
CA ILE A 96 20.27 2.91 15.98
C ILE A 96 20.13 1.39 16.07
N LEU A 97 20.53 0.77 17.18
CA LEU A 97 20.45 -0.68 17.34
C LEU A 97 19.01 -1.20 17.19
N THR A 98 18.06 -0.47 17.76
CA THR A 98 16.65 -0.83 17.71
C THR A 98 16.11 -0.66 16.29
N GLN A 99 16.23 0.55 15.72
CA GLN A 99 15.53 0.92 14.49
C GLN A 99 16.23 0.43 13.22
N PHE A 100 17.56 0.37 13.21
CA PHE A 100 18.33 -0.11 12.05
C PHE A 100 18.37 -1.64 12.01
N SER A 101 17.61 -2.31 12.89
CA SER A 101 17.38 -3.76 12.88
C SER A 101 15.93 -4.12 12.56
N LEU A 102 15.03 -3.13 12.45
CA LEU A 102 13.62 -3.34 12.12
C LEU A 102 13.44 -3.49 10.61
N ALA A 103 12.77 -4.58 10.24
CA ALA A 103 12.22 -4.89 8.91
C ALA A 103 13.11 -5.60 7.86
N PRO A 104 14.47 -5.55 7.83
CA PRO A 104 15.22 -6.30 6.84
C PRO A 104 14.90 -7.80 6.89
N SER A 105 14.43 -8.33 5.77
CA SER A 105 14.22 -9.76 5.66
C SER A 105 15.56 -10.49 5.59
N LYS A 106 15.58 -11.77 5.96
CA LYS A 106 16.77 -12.62 5.78
C LYS A 106 17.21 -12.73 4.31
N ALA A 107 16.29 -12.57 3.36
CA ALA A 107 16.60 -12.60 1.93
C ALA A 107 17.36 -11.35 1.46
N GLN A 108 17.12 -10.20 2.09
CA GLN A 108 17.89 -8.97 1.86
C GLN A 108 19.24 -9.01 2.57
N THR A 109 19.24 -9.33 3.87
CA THR A 109 20.45 -9.21 4.69
C THR A 109 21.54 -10.21 4.36
N ARG A 110 21.20 -11.38 3.78
CA ARG A 110 22.19 -12.39 3.36
C ARG A 110 23.22 -11.88 2.35
N HIS A 111 22.89 -10.83 1.59
CA HIS A 111 23.82 -10.21 0.64
C HIS A 111 24.84 -9.28 1.33
N PHE A 112 24.63 -9.00 2.61
CA PHE A 112 25.48 -8.14 3.44
C PHE A 112 25.94 -8.91 4.69
N PRO A 113 26.82 -9.92 4.57
CA PRO A 113 27.21 -10.78 5.69
C PRO A 113 27.84 -10.02 6.86
N PHE A 114 28.51 -8.89 6.59
CA PHE A 114 29.07 -8.06 7.65
C PHE A 114 27.99 -7.33 8.48
N TYR A 115 26.86 -6.96 7.87
CA TYR A 115 25.72 -6.40 8.60
C TYR A 115 25.17 -7.40 9.63
N GLU A 116 25.02 -8.67 9.26
CA GLU A 116 24.60 -9.71 10.20
C GLU A 116 25.62 -9.96 11.30
N ASN A 117 26.92 -9.93 10.99
CA ASN A 117 27.96 -10.02 12.02
C ASN A 117 27.86 -8.85 13.02
N LEU A 118 27.57 -7.64 12.56
CA LEU A 118 27.36 -6.47 13.43
C LEU A 118 26.11 -6.63 14.28
N ARG A 119 25.00 -7.14 13.72
CA ARG A 119 23.78 -7.43 14.49
C ARG A 119 24.00 -8.47 15.59
N GLU A 120 24.70 -9.55 15.29
CA GLU A 120 25.03 -10.58 16.29
C GLU A 120 25.99 -10.03 17.35
N LYS A 121 27.02 -9.28 16.94
CA LYS A 121 27.92 -8.58 17.87
C LYS A 121 27.15 -7.67 18.82
N ALA A 122 26.20 -6.88 18.30
CA ALA A 122 25.40 -5.96 19.09
C ALA A 122 24.48 -6.64 20.12
N LYS A 123 24.09 -7.91 19.90
CA LYS A 123 23.32 -8.69 20.88
C LYS A 123 24.16 -9.21 22.04
N HIS A 124 25.46 -9.43 21.82
CA HIS A 124 26.34 -10.08 22.79
C HIS A 124 27.08 -9.08 23.69
N ASP A 125 27.77 -8.10 23.09
CA ASP A 125 28.55 -7.13 23.86
C ASP A 125 28.73 -5.81 23.09
N LEU A 126 28.09 -4.75 23.59
CA LEU A 126 28.22 -3.40 23.04
C LEU A 126 29.52 -2.69 23.45
N SER A 127 30.22 -3.18 24.47
CA SER A 127 31.50 -2.58 24.91
C SER A 127 32.62 -2.77 23.89
N ASP A 128 32.51 -3.81 23.05
CA ASP A 128 33.41 -4.10 21.94
C ASP A 128 33.02 -3.39 20.63
N PHE A 129 31.93 -2.62 20.58
CA PHE A 129 31.45 -1.96 19.37
C PHE A 129 32.26 -0.68 19.08
N SER A 130 33.16 -0.79 18.10
CA SER A 130 34.06 0.30 17.74
C SER A 130 33.33 1.43 16.99
N ILE A 131 33.97 2.59 16.88
CA ILE A 131 33.48 3.69 16.03
C ILE A 131 33.26 3.22 14.59
N GLN A 132 34.16 2.38 14.06
CA GLN A 132 34.03 1.85 12.70
C GLN A 132 32.83 0.92 12.57
N ASP A 133 32.55 0.09 13.59
CA ASP A 133 31.37 -0.78 13.59
C ASP A 133 30.08 0.04 13.53
N TRP A 134 30.00 1.17 14.25
CA TRP A 134 28.85 2.08 14.19
C TRP A 134 28.66 2.69 12.80
N LEU A 135 29.74 3.18 12.19
CA LEU A 135 29.72 3.76 10.85
C LEU A 135 29.30 2.72 9.80
N ASP A 136 29.88 1.53 9.87
CA ASP A 136 29.56 0.43 8.96
C ASP A 136 28.10 0.00 9.13
N PHE A 137 27.60 -0.08 10.37
CA PHE A 137 26.21 -0.43 10.65
C PHE A 137 25.22 0.60 10.09
N GLN A 138 25.52 1.90 10.28
CA GLN A 138 24.71 3.00 9.73
C GLN A 138 24.59 2.91 8.21
N ILE A 139 25.71 2.70 7.52
CA ILE A 139 25.77 2.66 6.05
C ILE A 139 25.12 1.38 5.51
N LEU A 140 25.48 0.22 6.07
CA LEU A 140 24.95 -1.06 5.60
C LEU A 140 23.43 -1.11 5.69
N TYR A 141 22.84 -0.59 6.78
CA TYR A 141 21.39 -0.54 6.89
C TYR A 141 20.75 0.24 5.75
N GLN A 142 21.31 1.38 5.32
CA GLN A 142 20.74 2.12 4.19
C GLN A 142 20.94 1.38 2.86
N LEU A 143 22.08 0.71 2.66
CA LEU A 143 22.37 -0.03 1.43
C LEU A 143 21.42 -1.21 1.19
N LEU A 144 20.83 -1.79 2.25
CA LEU A 144 19.84 -2.87 2.16
C LEU A 144 18.58 -2.49 1.36
N TRP A 145 18.27 -1.20 1.28
CA TRP A 145 17.00 -0.69 0.73
C TRP A 145 17.10 -0.22 -0.73
N PHE A 146 18.25 -0.34 -1.38
CA PHE A 146 18.37 0.05 -2.79
C PHE A 146 17.98 -1.10 -3.72
N ASP A 147 17.18 -0.78 -4.72
CA ASP A 147 16.78 -1.73 -5.75
C ASP A 147 17.93 -2.07 -6.72
N PRO A 148 17.87 -3.24 -7.39
CA PRO A 148 18.95 -3.69 -8.27
C PRO A 148 19.21 -2.80 -9.49
N ILE A 149 18.17 -2.17 -10.06
CA ILE A 149 18.32 -1.28 -11.23
C ILE A 149 19.08 -0.02 -10.80
N THR A 150 18.70 0.57 -9.67
CA THR A 150 19.42 1.74 -9.14
C THR A 150 20.88 1.40 -8.81
N ILE A 151 21.15 0.24 -8.21
CA ILE A 151 22.52 -0.20 -7.91
C ILE A 151 23.34 -0.30 -9.21
N GLN A 152 22.77 -0.92 -10.25
CA GLN A 152 23.41 -1.06 -11.55
C GLN A 152 23.69 0.29 -12.23
N ASP A 153 22.75 1.23 -12.16
CA ASP A 153 22.85 2.55 -12.78
C ASP A 153 23.82 3.50 -12.08
N ASN A 154 24.26 3.17 -10.86
CA ASN A 154 25.09 4.04 -10.01
C ASN A 154 26.42 3.37 -9.63
N PRO A 155 27.51 3.57 -10.39
CA PRO A 155 28.80 2.92 -10.14
C PRO A 155 29.36 3.15 -8.72
N ASN A 156 29.19 4.36 -8.17
CA ASN A 156 29.64 4.65 -6.81
C ASN A 156 28.83 3.88 -5.76
N LEU A 157 27.51 3.73 -5.94
CA LEU A 157 26.68 2.93 -5.04
C LEU A 157 27.03 1.44 -5.14
N SER A 158 27.26 0.95 -6.37
CA SER A 158 27.73 -0.41 -6.59
C SER A 158 29.08 -0.68 -5.92
N GLU A 159 30.01 0.28 -5.93
CA GLU A 159 31.29 0.15 -5.22
C GLU A 159 31.08 0.01 -3.71
N LEU A 160 30.21 0.83 -3.11
CA LEU A 160 29.88 0.72 -1.68
C LEU A 160 29.38 -0.68 -1.31
N ILE A 161 28.44 -1.21 -2.09
CA ILE A 161 27.88 -2.55 -1.86
C ILE A 161 28.95 -3.63 -1.99
N GLN A 162 29.82 -3.53 -3.00
CA GLN A 162 30.93 -4.49 -3.20
C GLN A 162 31.98 -4.41 -2.09
N ARG A 163 32.27 -3.20 -1.57
CA ARG A 163 33.24 -2.99 -0.50
C ARG A 163 32.79 -3.65 0.81
N GLY A 164 31.49 -3.57 1.12
CA GLY A 164 30.84 -4.35 2.17
C GLY A 164 31.17 -3.97 3.62
N LYS A 165 32.26 -3.25 3.89
CA LYS A 165 32.69 -2.75 5.22
C LYS A 165 33.80 -1.71 5.12
N GLY A 166 34.20 -1.12 6.25
CA GLY A 166 35.31 -0.16 6.29
C GLY A 166 34.96 1.14 5.59
N TYR A 167 33.73 1.60 5.76
CA TYR A 167 33.23 2.82 5.16
C TYR A 167 33.79 4.07 5.87
N THR A 168 33.63 5.21 5.22
CA THR A 168 34.02 6.55 5.64
C THR A 168 32.77 7.42 5.80
N GLU A 169 32.88 8.54 6.51
CA GLU A 169 31.75 9.46 6.70
C GLU A 169 31.33 10.10 5.37
N GLU A 170 32.29 10.30 4.46
CA GLU A 170 32.08 10.83 3.12
C GLU A 170 31.20 9.91 2.25
N ASP A 171 31.18 8.59 2.51
CA ASP A 171 30.34 7.64 1.78
C ASP A 171 28.84 7.89 1.99
N LYS A 172 28.47 8.47 3.14
CA LYS A 172 27.07 8.82 3.43
C LYS A 172 26.51 9.81 2.40
N ILE A 173 27.36 10.68 1.84
CA ILE A 173 26.98 11.67 0.83
C ILE A 173 26.58 11.00 -0.49
N ILE A 174 27.21 9.87 -0.84
CA ILE A 174 26.84 9.08 -2.03
C ILE A 174 25.40 8.57 -1.86
N ILE A 175 25.11 7.94 -0.73
CA ILE A 175 23.79 7.41 -0.40
C ILE A 175 22.75 8.53 -0.40
N GLN A 176 23.04 9.64 0.27
CA GLN A 176 22.16 10.81 0.30
C GLN A 176 21.83 11.33 -1.10
N ARG A 177 22.84 11.50 -1.96
CA ARG A 177 22.64 11.99 -3.32
C ARG A 177 21.75 11.05 -4.14
N VAL A 178 22.01 9.74 -4.08
CA VAL A 178 21.23 8.76 -4.84
C VAL A 178 19.79 8.68 -4.32
N THR A 179 19.57 8.67 -2.99
CA THR A 179 18.22 8.72 -2.40
C THR A 179 17.44 9.96 -2.86
N GLN A 180 18.06 11.14 -2.87
CA GLN A 180 17.41 12.37 -3.34
C GLN A 180 17.06 12.30 -4.84
N GLN A 181 17.96 11.73 -5.66
CA GLN A 181 17.71 11.54 -7.09
C GLN A 181 16.51 10.62 -7.33
N ILE A 182 16.44 9.48 -6.63
CA ILE A 182 15.33 8.54 -6.74
C ILE A 182 13.99 9.23 -6.42
N ILE A 183 13.90 9.88 -5.26
CA ILE A 183 12.66 10.55 -4.82
C ILE A 183 12.21 11.61 -5.84
N ALA A 184 13.17 12.35 -6.41
CA ALA A 184 12.88 13.35 -7.43
C ALA A 184 12.40 12.74 -8.77
N GLU A 185 12.81 11.51 -9.09
CA GLU A 185 12.50 10.83 -10.37
C GLU A 185 11.17 10.05 -10.34
N ILE A 186 10.66 9.65 -9.17
CA ILE A 186 9.42 8.84 -9.04
C ILE A 186 8.27 9.43 -9.87
N ILE A 187 7.80 10.64 -9.55
CA ILE A 187 6.63 11.23 -10.23
C ILE A 187 6.89 11.44 -11.74
N PRO A 188 8.05 12.01 -12.17
CA PRO A 188 8.39 12.10 -13.59
C PRO A 188 8.33 10.76 -14.34
N MET A 189 8.81 9.67 -13.74
CA MET A 189 8.80 8.35 -14.39
C MET A 189 7.38 7.84 -14.63
N TYR A 190 6.50 7.91 -13.62
CA TYR A 190 5.09 7.53 -13.79
C TYR A 190 4.37 8.41 -14.82
N LYS A 191 4.68 9.71 -14.89
CA LYS A 191 4.13 10.60 -15.93
C LYS A 191 4.56 10.19 -17.33
N LYS A 192 5.83 9.85 -17.52
CA LYS A 192 6.37 9.36 -18.79
C LYS A 192 5.62 8.11 -19.27
N LEU A 193 5.35 7.16 -18.37
CA LEU A 193 4.60 5.94 -18.70
C LEU A 193 3.12 6.21 -18.99
N LEU A 194 2.49 7.11 -18.24
CA LEU A 194 1.12 7.57 -18.49
C LEU A 194 0.99 8.22 -19.88
N GLU A 195 1.92 9.11 -20.24
CA GLU A 195 1.92 9.80 -21.54
C GLU A 195 2.10 8.83 -22.72
N LYS A 196 2.85 7.74 -22.52
CA LYS A 196 2.98 6.64 -23.48
C LYS A 196 1.73 5.76 -23.58
N GLY A 197 0.77 5.90 -22.66
CA GLY A 197 -0.41 5.05 -22.57
C GLY A 197 -0.13 3.62 -22.10
N GLN A 198 1.07 3.35 -21.58
CA GLN A 198 1.48 2.01 -21.13
C GLN A 198 0.85 1.65 -19.78
N ILE A 199 0.61 2.64 -18.93
CA ILE A 199 0.01 2.43 -17.61
C ILE A 199 -1.27 3.23 -17.45
N GLU A 200 -2.15 2.74 -16.58
CA GLU A 200 -3.22 3.52 -15.97
C GLU A 200 -2.84 3.88 -14.52
N ILE A 201 -3.21 5.08 -14.08
CA ILE A 201 -3.03 5.51 -12.69
C ILE A 201 -4.39 5.64 -12.03
N THR A 202 -4.49 5.10 -10.81
CA THR A 202 -5.65 5.28 -9.93
C THR A 202 -5.26 5.95 -8.62
N THR A 203 -6.27 6.35 -7.87
CA THR A 203 -6.13 6.88 -6.51
C THR A 203 -6.93 6.06 -5.50
N SER A 204 -6.83 6.41 -4.23
CA SER A 204 -7.56 5.84 -3.10
C SER A 204 -8.07 6.97 -2.22
N PRO A 205 -9.05 6.73 -1.32
CA PRO A 205 -9.45 7.71 -0.33
C PRO A 205 -8.25 8.38 0.38
N LEU A 206 -8.35 9.69 0.63
CA LEU A 206 -7.23 10.59 0.89
C LEU A 206 -6.14 10.04 1.85
N TYR A 207 -6.53 9.65 3.05
CA TYR A 207 -5.62 9.08 4.06
C TYR A 207 -5.90 7.60 4.31
N HIS A 208 -6.36 6.91 3.26
CA HIS A 208 -6.61 5.48 3.24
C HIS A 208 -7.60 4.94 4.31
N PRO A 209 -8.73 5.61 4.63
CA PRO A 209 -9.72 5.05 5.54
C PRO A 209 -10.49 3.86 4.95
N ILE A 210 -10.99 2.98 5.83
CA ILE A 210 -12.01 1.98 5.46
C ILE A 210 -13.36 2.69 5.28
N ILE A 211 -13.64 3.16 4.06
CA ILE A 211 -14.81 3.98 3.74
C ILE A 211 -16.15 3.42 4.25
N PRO A 212 -16.46 2.11 4.12
CA PRO A 212 -17.68 1.56 4.70
C PRO A 212 -17.83 1.85 6.21
N LEU A 213 -16.72 1.82 6.96
CA LEU A 213 -16.72 2.05 8.41
C LEU A 213 -16.83 3.54 8.78
N LEU A 214 -16.37 4.46 7.92
CA LEU A 214 -16.62 5.89 8.13
C LEU A 214 -18.09 6.26 7.88
N ILE A 215 -18.71 5.66 6.86
CA ILE A 215 -20.14 5.84 6.58
C ILE A 215 -20.97 5.33 7.76
N ASP A 216 -20.68 4.11 8.21
CA ASP A 216 -21.32 3.48 9.37
C ASP A 216 -20.50 2.29 9.88
N ASN A 217 -19.80 2.44 11.00
CA ASN A 217 -18.93 1.37 11.50
C ASN A 217 -19.70 0.10 11.94
N TRP A 218 -21.01 0.18 12.18
CA TRP A 218 -21.83 -1.00 12.52
C TRP A 218 -22.17 -1.86 11.30
N ILE A 219 -21.87 -1.41 10.08
CA ILE A 219 -21.98 -2.24 8.87
C ILE A 219 -21.13 -3.51 8.94
N ALA A 220 -20.11 -3.54 9.82
CA ALA A 220 -19.29 -4.73 10.06
C ALA A 220 -20.09 -5.97 10.46
N ASN A 221 -21.23 -5.81 11.13
CA ASN A 221 -22.11 -6.92 11.48
C ASN A 221 -22.78 -7.58 10.24
N GLU A 222 -22.90 -6.87 9.11
CA GLU A 222 -23.39 -7.48 7.87
C GLU A 222 -22.36 -8.39 7.20
N SER A 223 -21.06 -8.08 7.33
CA SER A 223 -19.96 -8.92 6.82
C SER A 223 -19.51 -10.00 7.80
N SER A 224 -19.77 -9.81 9.09
CA SER A 224 -19.42 -10.75 10.16
C SER A 224 -20.50 -10.73 11.25
N PRO A 225 -21.60 -11.49 11.05
CA PRO A 225 -22.71 -11.52 12.01
C PRO A 225 -22.25 -11.95 13.41
N GLY A 226 -22.61 -11.18 14.43
CA GLY A 226 -22.26 -11.45 15.83
C GLY A 226 -20.90 -10.88 16.26
N ILE A 227 -20.23 -10.11 15.41
CA ILE A 227 -19.03 -9.37 15.77
C ILE A 227 -19.31 -8.40 16.93
N GLN A 228 -18.35 -8.25 17.85
CA GLN A 228 -18.44 -7.25 18.90
C GLN A 228 -18.21 -5.85 18.30
N LEU A 229 -19.16 -4.94 18.49
CA LEU A 229 -19.08 -3.58 17.94
C LEU A 229 -18.56 -2.58 19.00
N PRO A 230 -17.98 -1.45 18.57
CA PRO A 230 -17.62 -0.34 19.46
C PRO A 230 -18.81 0.17 20.25
N ARG A 231 -18.54 0.78 21.42
CA ARG A 231 -19.60 1.33 22.28
C ARG A 231 -20.38 2.42 21.56
N TYR A 232 -19.70 3.23 20.75
CA TYR A 232 -20.30 4.31 19.99
C TYR A 232 -20.38 3.97 18.49
N ARG A 233 -21.55 4.22 17.90
CA ARG A 233 -21.74 4.10 16.45
C ARG A 233 -21.13 5.31 15.74
N PHE A 234 -20.09 5.08 14.97
CA PHE A 234 -19.45 6.11 14.16
C PHE A 234 -20.15 6.18 12.79
N GLN A 235 -20.79 7.32 12.49
CA GLN A 235 -21.56 7.52 11.25
C GLN A 235 -21.30 8.90 10.66
N TYR A 236 -20.17 9.06 9.97
CA TYR A 236 -19.75 10.33 9.37
C TYR A 236 -19.52 10.17 7.87
N SER A 237 -20.61 9.92 7.12
CA SER A 237 -20.57 9.79 5.66
C SER A 237 -19.98 11.01 4.94
N LYS A 238 -20.10 12.21 5.54
CA LYS A 238 -19.49 13.42 4.98
C LYS A 238 -17.97 13.37 4.98
N ASP A 239 -17.37 12.78 6.01
CA ASP A 239 -15.92 12.63 6.09
C ASP A 239 -15.45 11.68 4.97
N ALA A 240 -16.16 10.56 4.75
CA ALA A 240 -15.95 9.66 3.63
C ALA A 240 -16.05 10.35 2.25
N GLU A 241 -17.11 11.15 2.01
CA GLU A 241 -17.26 11.91 0.75
C GLU A 241 -16.09 12.86 0.51
N VAL A 242 -15.68 13.62 1.54
CA VAL A 242 -14.58 14.58 1.41
C VAL A 242 -13.26 13.88 1.10
N GLN A 243 -12.97 12.75 1.75
CA GLN A 243 -11.76 11.98 1.48
C GLN A 243 -11.73 11.41 0.05
N ILE A 244 -12.87 10.97 -0.49
CA ILE A 244 -12.99 10.50 -1.88
C ILE A 244 -12.82 11.65 -2.87
N GLN A 245 -13.53 12.76 -2.64
CA GLN A 245 -13.49 13.94 -3.50
C GLN A 245 -12.08 14.52 -3.60
N LYS A 246 -11.46 14.82 -2.45
CA LYS A 246 -10.13 15.45 -2.39
C LYS A 246 -9.05 14.56 -2.98
N ALA A 247 -9.14 13.25 -2.77
CA ALA A 247 -8.19 12.31 -3.37
C ALA A 247 -8.19 12.42 -4.90
N LYS A 248 -9.38 12.47 -5.50
CA LYS A 248 -9.51 12.65 -6.95
C LYS A 248 -8.96 13.98 -7.42
N GLU A 249 -9.37 15.08 -6.78
CA GLU A 249 -8.92 16.44 -7.13
C GLU A 249 -7.39 16.55 -7.09
N VAL A 250 -6.77 16.02 -6.04
CA VAL A 250 -5.31 16.06 -5.90
C VAL A 250 -4.63 15.14 -6.92
N ALA A 251 -5.13 13.93 -7.13
CA ALA A 251 -4.56 13.02 -8.11
C ALA A 251 -4.63 13.61 -9.54
N GLU A 252 -5.78 14.14 -9.96
CA GLU A 252 -5.92 14.83 -11.25
C GLU A 252 -4.99 16.06 -11.34
N GLY A 253 -4.79 16.76 -10.22
CA GLY A 253 -3.85 17.87 -10.11
C GLY A 253 -2.38 17.47 -10.29
N ILE A 254 -1.95 16.33 -9.73
CA ILE A 254 -0.59 15.80 -9.83
C ILE A 254 -0.32 15.24 -11.23
N TRP A 255 -1.21 14.36 -11.69
CA TRP A 255 -1.04 13.58 -12.91
C TRP A 255 -1.45 14.32 -14.18
N LYS A 256 -2.18 15.45 -14.04
CA LYS A 256 -2.70 16.25 -15.16
C LYS A 256 -3.54 15.44 -16.16
N THR A 257 -4.18 14.39 -15.67
CA THR A 257 -5.09 13.52 -16.43
C THR A 257 -6.31 13.19 -15.57
N LYS A 258 -7.41 12.81 -16.22
CA LYS A 258 -8.63 12.39 -15.54
C LYS A 258 -8.42 11.03 -14.85
N ILE A 259 -8.74 10.94 -13.57
CA ILE A 259 -8.65 9.68 -12.83
C ILE A 259 -9.98 8.93 -12.95
N ARG A 260 -9.93 7.77 -13.62
CA ARG A 260 -11.09 6.94 -13.97
C ARG A 260 -11.37 5.84 -12.95
N GLY A 261 -10.31 5.28 -12.37
CA GLY A 261 -10.39 4.22 -11.37
C GLY A 261 -10.11 4.70 -9.96
N ILE A 262 -10.72 4.00 -9.00
CA ILE A 262 -10.39 4.11 -7.57
C ILE A 262 -10.10 2.71 -7.01
N TRP A 263 -9.01 2.59 -6.27
CA TRP A 263 -8.80 1.46 -5.37
C TRP A 263 -9.32 1.85 -3.99
N PRO A 264 -10.42 1.24 -3.50
CA PRO A 264 -10.86 1.46 -2.14
C PRO A 264 -9.82 0.86 -1.20
N SER A 265 -9.55 1.54 -0.09
CA SER A 265 -8.59 1.05 0.92
C SER A 265 -8.88 -0.39 1.28
N GLU A 266 -7.89 -1.25 1.10
CA GLU A 266 -7.99 -2.68 1.45
C GLU A 266 -9.08 -3.41 0.65
N GLY A 267 -9.40 -2.93 -0.56
CA GLY A 267 -10.52 -3.46 -1.33
C GLY A 267 -11.89 -3.24 -0.68
N SER A 268 -11.99 -2.35 0.32
CA SER A 268 -13.17 -2.26 1.22
C SER A 268 -14.36 -1.55 0.58
N VAL A 269 -15.46 -2.27 0.42
CA VAL A 269 -16.65 -1.79 -0.28
C VAL A 269 -17.94 -2.19 0.40
N CYS A 270 -19.00 -1.44 0.08
CA CYS A 270 -20.40 -1.81 0.25
C CYS A 270 -21.20 -1.05 -0.83
N SER A 271 -22.51 -1.29 -0.93
CA SER A 271 -23.35 -0.63 -1.95
C SER A 271 -23.29 0.91 -1.85
N THR A 272 -23.34 1.46 -0.63
CA THR A 272 -23.26 2.92 -0.39
C THR A 272 -21.91 3.50 -0.79
N THR A 273 -20.82 2.80 -0.47
CA THR A 273 -19.46 3.20 -0.85
C THR A 273 -19.30 3.29 -2.37
N VAL A 274 -19.76 2.26 -3.10
CA VAL A 274 -19.65 2.22 -4.55
C VAL A 274 -20.51 3.30 -5.22
N ASN A 275 -21.71 3.58 -4.68
CA ASN A 275 -22.51 4.73 -5.11
C ASN A 275 -21.79 6.06 -4.90
N CYS A 276 -21.08 6.21 -3.78
CA CYS A 276 -20.28 7.41 -3.51
C CYS A 276 -19.17 7.60 -4.56
N PHE A 277 -18.52 6.52 -5.02
CA PHE A 277 -17.51 6.61 -6.08
C PHE A 277 -18.11 7.09 -7.41
N VAL A 278 -19.29 6.60 -7.79
CA VAL A 278 -19.98 7.06 -9.01
C VAL A 278 -20.30 8.55 -8.94
N ASN A 279 -20.81 9.02 -7.79
CA ASN A 279 -21.17 10.42 -7.59
C ASN A 279 -19.96 11.37 -7.73
N HIS A 280 -18.75 10.88 -7.43
CA HIS A 280 -17.50 11.62 -7.63
C HIS A 280 -16.85 11.35 -9.00
N GLY A 281 -17.58 10.70 -9.91
CA GLY A 281 -17.23 10.54 -11.33
C GLY A 281 -16.18 9.46 -11.61
N PHE A 282 -16.01 8.47 -10.73
CA PHE A 282 -15.24 7.26 -11.04
C PHE A 282 -16.04 6.34 -11.95
N SER A 283 -15.38 5.73 -12.93
CA SER A 283 -16.00 4.82 -13.90
C SER A 283 -15.78 3.34 -13.58
N TRP A 284 -14.75 3.03 -12.80
CA TRP A 284 -14.48 1.69 -12.35
C TRP A 284 -13.81 1.65 -10.96
N THR A 285 -13.95 0.52 -10.28
CA THR A 285 -13.30 0.19 -9.00
C THR A 285 -12.90 -1.28 -9.01
N ALA A 286 -12.09 -1.71 -8.03
CA ALA A 286 -11.83 -3.13 -7.80
C ALA A 286 -12.00 -3.52 -6.32
N THR A 287 -12.24 -4.81 -6.07
CA THR A 287 -12.34 -5.43 -4.73
C THR A 287 -12.04 -6.93 -4.86
N SER A 288 -12.34 -7.77 -3.87
CA SER A 288 -11.98 -9.20 -3.87
C SER A 288 -13.09 -10.16 -4.27
N GLU A 289 -12.67 -11.37 -4.67
CA GLU A 289 -13.56 -12.49 -4.94
C GLU A 289 -14.54 -12.77 -3.79
N GLU A 290 -14.13 -12.61 -2.53
CA GLU A 290 -15.02 -12.83 -1.38
C GLU A 290 -16.24 -11.93 -1.41
N VAL A 291 -16.05 -10.64 -1.74
CA VAL A 291 -17.16 -9.69 -1.86
C VAL A 291 -18.12 -10.12 -2.96
N LEU A 292 -17.61 -10.54 -4.12
CA LEU A 292 -18.46 -11.03 -5.22
C LEU A 292 -19.25 -12.26 -4.82
N PHE A 293 -18.56 -13.28 -4.30
CA PHE A 293 -19.18 -14.57 -4.00
C PHE A 293 -20.19 -14.48 -2.85
N HIS A 294 -19.90 -13.67 -1.81
CA HIS A 294 -20.89 -13.33 -0.78
C HIS A 294 -22.09 -12.58 -1.36
N THR A 295 -21.87 -11.68 -2.33
CA THR A 295 -22.94 -10.96 -3.02
C THR A 295 -23.83 -11.89 -3.83
N LEU A 296 -23.24 -12.88 -4.52
CA LEU A 296 -23.95 -13.86 -5.33
C LEU A 296 -24.56 -15.01 -4.51
N GLY A 297 -24.20 -15.15 -3.23
CA GLY A 297 -24.60 -16.30 -2.41
C GLY A 297 -23.96 -17.60 -2.87
N LEU A 298 -22.74 -17.53 -3.44
CA LEU A 298 -22.00 -18.68 -3.96
C LEU A 298 -20.83 -19.04 -3.03
N PRO A 299 -20.50 -20.33 -2.88
CA PRO A 299 -19.32 -20.75 -2.14
C PRO A 299 -18.04 -20.50 -2.95
N ILE A 300 -16.93 -20.24 -2.26
CA ILE A 300 -15.59 -20.13 -2.85
C ILE A 300 -14.87 -21.45 -2.60
N VAL A 301 -14.66 -22.23 -3.66
CA VAL A 301 -14.04 -23.55 -3.62
C VAL A 301 -13.08 -23.67 -4.79
N ARG A 302 -11.81 -23.92 -4.49
CA ARG A 302 -10.79 -24.22 -5.50
C ARG A 302 -10.55 -25.72 -5.54
N ASP A 303 -10.33 -26.27 -6.72
CA ASP A 303 -9.94 -27.68 -6.87
C ASP A 303 -8.44 -27.89 -6.57
N GLN A 304 -7.98 -29.14 -6.69
CA GLN A 304 -6.58 -29.51 -6.45
C GLN A 304 -5.55 -28.78 -7.33
N ASN A 305 -5.99 -28.14 -8.43
CA ASN A 305 -5.14 -27.38 -9.34
C ASN A 305 -5.30 -25.85 -9.12
N GLY A 306 -5.94 -25.42 -8.03
CA GLY A 306 -6.16 -24.01 -7.69
C GLY A 306 -7.30 -23.34 -8.46
N LEU A 307 -8.06 -24.09 -9.28
CA LEU A 307 -9.07 -23.52 -10.17
C LEU A 307 -10.39 -23.33 -9.42
N LEU A 308 -10.91 -22.10 -9.49
CA LEU A 308 -12.10 -21.66 -8.79
C LEU A 308 -13.40 -22.22 -9.40
N ASN A 309 -14.33 -22.66 -8.55
CA ASN A 309 -15.70 -22.97 -8.94
C ASN A 309 -16.44 -21.70 -9.37
N TYR A 310 -17.29 -21.80 -10.40
CA TYR A 310 -17.94 -20.62 -10.99
C TYR A 310 -16.94 -19.53 -11.43
N GLY A 311 -15.73 -19.93 -11.87
CA GLY A 311 -14.68 -18.99 -12.27
C GLY A 311 -15.14 -18.02 -13.37
N GLU A 312 -16.09 -18.41 -14.23
CA GLU A 312 -16.71 -17.53 -15.20
C GLU A 312 -17.42 -16.33 -14.57
N LYS A 313 -17.84 -16.41 -13.30
CA LYS A 313 -18.37 -15.27 -12.52
C LYS A 313 -17.27 -14.32 -12.07
N LEU A 314 -16.09 -14.82 -11.73
CA LEU A 314 -14.97 -14.00 -11.28
C LEU A 314 -14.26 -13.29 -12.44
N TYR A 315 -13.98 -14.02 -13.52
CA TYR A 315 -13.12 -13.55 -14.61
C TYR A 315 -13.86 -12.71 -15.66
N GLN A 316 -14.72 -11.79 -15.20
CA GLN A 316 -15.46 -10.84 -16.01
C GLN A 316 -15.69 -9.53 -15.24
N PRO A 317 -15.85 -8.39 -15.93
CA PRO A 317 -16.31 -7.17 -15.26
C PRO A 317 -17.77 -7.31 -14.82
N TRP A 318 -18.14 -6.68 -13.71
CA TRP A 318 -19.54 -6.51 -13.32
C TRP A 318 -19.96 -5.06 -13.37
N LEU A 319 -21.15 -4.78 -13.88
CA LEU A 319 -21.73 -3.44 -13.80
C LEU A 319 -22.56 -3.34 -12.52
N PHE A 320 -22.07 -2.59 -11.54
CA PHE A 320 -22.90 -2.20 -10.42
C PHE A 320 -23.82 -1.05 -10.85
N SER A 321 -25.12 -1.28 -10.76
CA SER A 321 -26.17 -0.34 -11.14
C SER A 321 -27.12 -0.12 -9.98
N HIS A 322 -27.19 1.10 -9.47
CA HIS A 322 -28.16 1.50 -8.46
C HIS A 322 -28.76 2.85 -8.86
N GLU A 323 -30.08 2.89 -9.08
CA GLU A 323 -30.77 4.04 -9.64
C GLU A 323 -30.19 4.51 -10.99
N LYS A 324 -29.59 5.70 -11.04
CA LYS A 324 -28.94 6.27 -12.24
C LYS A 324 -27.42 6.09 -12.23
N ASN A 325 -26.88 5.51 -11.16
CA ASN A 325 -25.44 5.39 -10.94
C ASN A 325 -24.93 4.04 -11.45
N ASN A 326 -23.90 4.10 -12.30
CA ASN A 326 -23.29 2.94 -12.93
C ASN A 326 -21.78 2.99 -12.78
N ILE A 327 -21.17 1.91 -12.28
CA ILE A 327 -19.72 1.74 -12.17
C ILE A 327 -19.34 0.30 -12.44
N VAL A 328 -18.21 0.09 -13.10
CA VAL A 328 -17.68 -1.25 -13.32
C VAL A 328 -16.86 -1.70 -12.13
N ILE A 329 -17.05 -2.94 -11.69
CA ILE A 329 -16.27 -3.56 -10.63
C ILE A 329 -15.48 -4.72 -11.23
N PHE A 330 -14.16 -4.71 -11.00
CA PHE A 330 -13.29 -5.85 -11.21
C PHE A 330 -13.05 -6.56 -9.88
N PHE A 331 -12.95 -7.88 -9.91
CA PHE A 331 -12.75 -8.69 -8.72
C PHE A 331 -11.41 -9.42 -8.80
N ARG A 332 -10.58 -9.22 -7.77
CA ARG A 332 -9.28 -9.84 -7.57
C ARG A 332 -9.43 -11.36 -7.50
N ASP A 333 -8.63 -12.09 -8.27
CA ASP A 333 -8.35 -13.49 -7.96
C ASP A 333 -7.38 -13.53 -6.78
N ARG A 334 -7.91 -13.92 -5.61
CA ARG A 334 -7.10 -13.91 -4.39
C ARG A 334 -5.96 -14.91 -4.47
N HIS A 335 -6.20 -16.11 -5.01
CA HIS A 335 -5.18 -17.15 -5.05
C HIS A 335 -3.97 -16.74 -5.87
N LEU A 336 -4.17 -16.25 -7.10
CA LEU A 336 -3.08 -15.78 -7.96
C LEU A 336 -2.31 -14.62 -7.33
N SER A 337 -3.03 -13.69 -6.70
CA SER A 337 -2.42 -12.55 -6.03
C SER A 337 -1.61 -12.99 -4.79
N ASP A 338 -2.15 -13.93 -4.00
CA ASP A 338 -1.49 -14.47 -2.80
C ASP A 338 -0.28 -15.35 -3.16
N LEU A 339 -0.27 -16.02 -4.32
CA LEU A 339 0.91 -16.74 -4.80
C LEU A 339 2.10 -15.78 -4.97
N ILE A 340 1.88 -14.62 -5.58
CA ILE A 340 2.90 -13.57 -5.71
C ILE A 340 3.25 -12.98 -4.33
N GLY A 341 2.24 -12.64 -3.53
CA GLY A 341 2.46 -12.00 -2.23
C GLY A 341 3.22 -12.87 -1.22
N PHE A 342 2.97 -14.19 -1.22
CA PHE A 342 3.34 -15.04 -0.08
C PHE A 342 3.96 -16.40 -0.44
N ALA A 343 3.75 -16.93 -1.64
CA ALA A 343 4.22 -18.30 -1.96
C ALA A 343 5.51 -18.30 -2.79
N TYR A 344 5.56 -17.52 -3.87
CA TYR A 344 6.65 -17.53 -4.84
C TYR A 344 7.98 -17.00 -4.28
N GLN A 345 7.97 -16.31 -3.13
CA GLN A 345 9.19 -16.01 -2.36
C GLN A 345 10.01 -17.28 -1.98
N HIS A 346 9.39 -18.46 -2.00
CA HIS A 346 10.03 -19.75 -1.71
C HIS A 346 10.43 -20.55 -2.96
N PHE A 347 10.17 -20.02 -4.15
CA PHE A 347 10.43 -20.67 -5.44
C PHE A 347 11.68 -20.06 -6.09
N SER A 348 12.27 -20.75 -7.06
CA SER A 348 13.12 -20.04 -8.03
C SER A 348 12.26 -19.15 -8.92
N SER A 349 12.81 -18.04 -9.41
CA SER A 349 12.09 -17.08 -10.25
C SER A 349 11.50 -17.73 -11.51
N THR A 350 12.25 -18.65 -12.14
CA THR A 350 11.78 -19.40 -13.31
C THR A 350 10.59 -20.32 -12.98
N GLU A 351 10.63 -21.02 -11.85
CA GLU A 351 9.51 -21.87 -11.42
C GLU A 351 8.26 -21.04 -11.11
N ALA A 352 8.42 -19.92 -10.40
CA ALA A 352 7.33 -19.01 -10.07
C ALA A 352 6.66 -18.42 -11.32
N VAL A 353 7.44 -17.95 -12.30
CA VAL A 353 6.91 -17.44 -13.57
C VAL A 353 6.17 -18.54 -14.34
N ASN A 354 6.79 -19.71 -14.49
CA ASN A 354 6.18 -20.84 -15.20
C ASN A 354 4.88 -21.30 -14.54
N ASP A 355 4.82 -21.35 -13.21
CA ASP A 355 3.61 -21.72 -12.49
C ASP A 355 2.51 -20.67 -12.67
N LEU A 356 2.82 -19.37 -12.60
CA LEU A 356 1.82 -18.31 -12.79
C LEU A 356 1.22 -18.35 -14.20
N ILE A 357 2.07 -18.45 -15.23
CA ILE A 357 1.62 -18.59 -16.63
C ILE A 357 0.77 -19.86 -16.79
N SER A 358 1.20 -20.99 -16.23
CA SER A 358 0.45 -22.25 -16.29
C SER A 358 -0.90 -22.14 -15.59
N ASN A 359 -1.02 -21.43 -14.47
CA ASN A 359 -2.30 -21.17 -13.81
C ASN A 359 -3.26 -20.37 -14.72
N LEU A 360 -2.75 -19.31 -15.35
CA LEU A 360 -3.52 -18.48 -16.28
C LEU A 360 -4.02 -19.30 -17.48
N GLU A 361 -3.18 -20.16 -18.04
CA GLU A 361 -3.56 -21.08 -19.12
C GLU A 361 -4.63 -22.10 -18.68
N ARG A 362 -4.49 -22.67 -17.48
CA ARG A 362 -5.49 -23.58 -16.91
C ARG A 362 -6.85 -22.89 -16.74
N ILE A 363 -6.85 -21.63 -16.29
CA ILE A 363 -8.07 -20.81 -16.17
C ILE A 363 -8.69 -20.59 -17.55
N MET A 364 -7.89 -20.12 -18.52
CA MET A 364 -8.33 -19.90 -19.91
C MET A 364 -8.97 -21.16 -20.53
N ASN A 365 -8.40 -22.34 -20.25
CA ASN A 365 -8.88 -23.61 -20.78
C ASN A 365 -10.28 -24.00 -20.27
N ARG A 366 -10.66 -23.54 -19.06
CA ARG A 366 -11.98 -23.78 -18.48
C ARG A 366 -13.05 -22.79 -18.91
N LEU A 367 -12.65 -21.64 -19.44
CA LEU A 367 -13.60 -20.59 -19.78
C LEU A 367 -14.27 -20.82 -21.14
N PRO A 368 -15.50 -20.30 -21.34
CA PRO A 368 -16.25 -20.46 -22.59
C PRO A 368 -15.49 -19.88 -23.79
N LYS A 369 -15.66 -20.49 -24.97
CA LYS A 369 -14.95 -20.07 -26.20
C LYS A 369 -15.29 -18.63 -26.60
N ASP A 370 -16.56 -18.26 -26.55
CA ASP A 370 -17.06 -16.95 -26.99
C ASP A 370 -17.07 -15.92 -25.84
N SER A 371 -16.10 -16.01 -24.93
CA SER A 371 -15.92 -15.05 -23.84
C SER A 371 -14.63 -14.26 -24.04
N ASP A 372 -14.60 -13.05 -23.47
CA ASP A 372 -13.41 -12.19 -23.38
C ASP A 372 -13.01 -12.04 -21.89
N PRO A 373 -12.49 -13.09 -21.24
CA PRO A 373 -12.29 -13.07 -19.80
C PRO A 373 -11.22 -12.08 -19.40
N ILE A 374 -11.43 -11.45 -18.25
CA ILE A 374 -10.42 -10.62 -17.60
C ILE A 374 -10.11 -11.17 -16.21
N ILE A 375 -8.84 -11.47 -15.99
CA ILE A 375 -8.32 -11.94 -14.70
C ILE A 375 -7.64 -10.76 -14.03
N SER A 376 -8.02 -10.46 -12.79
CA SER A 376 -7.41 -9.35 -12.04
C SER A 376 -6.46 -9.88 -10.97
N ILE A 377 -5.19 -9.52 -11.07
CA ILE A 377 -4.16 -9.71 -10.03
C ILE A 377 -3.96 -8.36 -9.37
N ILE A 378 -4.27 -8.29 -8.07
CA ILE A 378 -4.24 -7.03 -7.31
C ILE A 378 -3.58 -7.30 -5.97
N LEU A 379 -2.54 -6.54 -5.64
CA LEU A 379 -1.78 -6.68 -4.40
C LEU A 379 -0.95 -5.42 -4.12
N ASP A 380 -0.44 -5.32 -2.90
CA ASP A 380 0.52 -4.29 -2.53
C ASP A 380 1.76 -4.38 -3.42
N GLY A 381 2.27 -3.22 -3.80
CA GLY A 381 3.41 -3.09 -4.70
C GLY A 381 4.75 -3.05 -3.98
N GLU A 382 4.80 -2.87 -2.66
CA GLU A 382 6.06 -2.71 -1.92
C GLU A 382 6.41 -3.89 -0.99
N ASN A 383 5.41 -4.65 -0.53
CA ASN A 383 5.59 -5.52 0.64
C ASN A 383 6.24 -6.87 0.32
N ALA A 384 5.95 -7.47 -0.84
CA ALA A 384 6.40 -8.84 -1.12
C ALA A 384 7.91 -8.93 -1.35
N TRP A 385 8.51 -7.91 -1.96
CA TRP A 385 9.84 -7.98 -2.58
C TRP A 385 10.99 -8.11 -1.61
N GLU A 386 10.79 -7.67 -0.36
CA GLU A 386 11.75 -7.86 0.73
C GLU A 386 12.12 -9.32 0.93
N TYR A 387 11.18 -10.24 0.69
CA TYR A 387 11.40 -11.67 0.92
C TYR A 387 11.89 -12.43 -0.30
N TYR A 388 11.85 -11.80 -1.47
CA TYR A 388 12.40 -12.35 -2.70
C TYR A 388 13.91 -12.14 -2.74
N ASN A 389 14.61 -13.01 -3.47
CA ASN A 389 15.97 -12.68 -3.84
C ASN A 389 16.00 -11.43 -4.73
N ASN A 390 17.06 -10.62 -4.61
CA ASN A 390 17.31 -9.50 -5.50
C ASN A 390 16.10 -8.54 -5.62
N ASN A 391 15.39 -8.29 -4.51
CA ASN A 391 14.18 -7.45 -4.45
C ASN A 391 13.12 -7.81 -5.50
N GLY A 392 12.94 -9.11 -5.78
CA GLY A 392 11.95 -9.59 -6.75
C GLY A 392 12.27 -9.34 -8.22
N PHE A 393 13.44 -8.78 -8.55
CA PHE A 393 13.84 -8.45 -9.92
C PHE A 393 13.74 -9.62 -10.89
N ASP A 394 14.34 -10.75 -10.53
CA ASP A 394 14.38 -11.91 -11.41
C ASP A 394 12.96 -12.44 -11.71
N PHE A 395 12.04 -12.36 -10.75
CA PHE A 395 10.65 -12.77 -10.93
C PHE A 395 9.86 -11.76 -11.77
N LEU A 396 9.89 -10.47 -11.42
CA LEU A 396 9.13 -9.44 -12.14
C LEU A 396 9.62 -9.29 -13.59
N ASN A 397 10.94 -9.30 -13.81
CA ASN A 397 11.52 -9.26 -15.15
C ASN A 397 11.10 -10.48 -15.98
N GLY A 398 11.21 -11.70 -15.41
CA GLY A 398 10.80 -12.92 -16.09
C GLY A 398 9.29 -12.97 -16.38
N LEU A 399 8.47 -12.46 -15.46
CA LEU A 399 7.02 -12.37 -15.65
C LEU A 399 6.68 -11.41 -16.80
N TYR A 400 7.27 -10.20 -16.81
CA TYR A 400 7.00 -9.23 -17.86
C TYR A 400 7.54 -9.67 -19.21
N GLU A 401 8.69 -10.34 -19.25
CA GLU A 401 9.21 -10.97 -20.47
C GLU A 401 8.23 -12.03 -21.00
N ALA A 402 7.81 -12.97 -20.15
CA ALA A 402 6.87 -14.02 -20.53
C ALA A 402 5.54 -13.44 -21.04
N LEU A 403 4.97 -12.44 -20.34
CA LEU A 403 3.73 -11.77 -20.75
C LEU A 403 3.89 -11.01 -22.06
N SER A 404 5.02 -10.33 -22.28
CA SER A 404 5.27 -9.57 -23.51
C SER A 404 5.35 -10.45 -24.77
N GLN A 405 5.66 -11.73 -24.59
CA GLN A 405 5.81 -12.72 -25.67
C GLN A 405 4.58 -13.63 -25.81
N HIS A 406 3.63 -13.59 -24.87
CA HIS A 406 2.50 -14.51 -24.84
C HIS A 406 1.37 -14.09 -25.79
N SER A 407 1.02 -14.95 -26.74
CA SER A 407 0.03 -14.62 -27.79
C SER A 407 -1.43 -14.64 -27.33
N ARG A 408 -1.72 -15.27 -26.19
CA ARG A 408 -3.10 -15.51 -25.69
C ARG A 408 -3.40 -14.94 -24.30
N ILE A 409 -2.41 -14.35 -23.64
CA ILE A 409 -2.54 -13.72 -22.32
C ILE A 409 -2.14 -12.28 -22.56
N ILE A 410 -3.11 -11.38 -22.52
CA ILE A 410 -2.93 -10.01 -22.97
C ILE A 410 -2.97 -9.09 -21.75
N PRO A 411 -1.83 -8.56 -21.28
CA PRO A 411 -1.80 -7.52 -20.25
C PRO A 411 -2.59 -6.31 -20.73
N ILE A 412 -3.44 -5.75 -19.86
CA ILE A 412 -4.31 -4.63 -20.23
C ILE A 412 -4.64 -3.77 -19.02
N THR A 413 -4.84 -2.47 -19.24
CA THR A 413 -5.43 -1.60 -18.23
C THR A 413 -6.96 -1.75 -18.17
N PRO A 414 -7.61 -1.47 -17.04
CA PRO A 414 -9.06 -1.43 -16.94
C PRO A 414 -9.71 -0.52 -17.98
N SER A 415 -9.19 0.69 -18.20
CA SER A 415 -9.76 1.62 -19.17
C SER A 415 -9.66 1.13 -20.61
N GLU A 416 -8.56 0.48 -21.00
CA GLU A 416 -8.41 -0.14 -22.32
C GLU A 416 -9.39 -1.29 -22.52
N TYR A 417 -9.54 -2.16 -21.51
CA TYR A 417 -10.51 -3.25 -21.56
C TYR A 417 -11.94 -2.71 -21.69
N LEU A 418 -12.29 -1.67 -20.92
CA LEU A 418 -13.64 -1.09 -20.93
C LEU A 418 -13.97 -0.24 -22.17
N SER A 419 -12.96 0.12 -22.98
CA SER A 419 -13.16 0.79 -24.27
C SER A 419 -13.74 -0.15 -25.34
N GLN A 420 -13.67 -1.46 -25.12
CA GLN A 420 -14.22 -2.48 -25.99
C GLN A 420 -15.72 -2.69 -25.72
N SER A 421 -16.47 -3.12 -26.74
CA SER A 421 -17.90 -3.41 -26.63
C SER A 421 -18.14 -4.75 -25.91
N ILE A 422 -18.07 -4.74 -24.58
CA ILE A 422 -18.14 -5.93 -23.74
C ILE A 422 -19.47 -5.98 -22.98
N HIS A 423 -20.13 -7.14 -23.00
CA HIS A 423 -21.32 -7.41 -22.18
C HIS A 423 -20.94 -7.47 -20.70
N ARG A 424 -21.73 -6.82 -19.83
CA ARG A 424 -21.46 -6.71 -18.39
C ARG A 424 -22.70 -7.16 -17.62
N PRO A 425 -22.66 -8.26 -16.86
CA PRO A 425 -23.77 -8.62 -15.99
C PRO A 425 -23.95 -7.55 -14.90
N ILE A 426 -25.21 -7.36 -14.50
CA ILE A 426 -25.61 -6.30 -13.57
C ILE A 426 -25.60 -6.82 -12.13
N LEU A 427 -25.01 -6.06 -11.21
CA LEU A 427 -25.18 -6.17 -9.76
C LEU A 427 -26.00 -4.98 -9.26
N ASN A 428 -27.16 -5.24 -8.64
CA ASN A 428 -27.99 -4.19 -8.03
C ASN A 428 -27.70 -3.97 -6.54
N ARG A 429 -26.92 -4.87 -5.95
CA ARG A 429 -26.47 -4.86 -4.56
C ARG A 429 -25.05 -5.39 -4.51
N LEU A 430 -24.29 -4.90 -3.54
CA LEU A 430 -22.98 -5.40 -3.15
C LEU A 430 -22.97 -5.64 -1.64
N LYS A 431 -22.51 -6.82 -1.22
CA LYS A 431 -22.28 -7.13 0.19
C LYS A 431 -21.11 -6.29 0.73
N PRO A 432 -21.17 -5.88 2.01
CA PRO A 432 -20.03 -5.25 2.65
C PRO A 432 -18.88 -6.25 2.82
N GLY A 433 -17.66 -5.81 2.57
CA GLY A 433 -16.46 -6.60 2.82
C GLY A 433 -15.19 -5.92 2.29
N SER A 434 -14.05 -6.51 2.60
CA SER A 434 -12.72 -6.11 2.13
C SER A 434 -12.03 -7.26 1.41
N TRP A 435 -10.83 -7.01 0.88
CA TRP A 435 -10.00 -8.07 0.32
C TRP A 435 -9.42 -9.07 1.34
N ILE A 436 -9.64 -8.83 2.64
CA ILE A 436 -9.26 -9.73 3.72
C ILE A 436 -10.51 -10.50 4.16
N TYR A 437 -10.63 -11.72 3.62
CA TYR A 437 -11.71 -12.67 3.93
C TYR A 437 -13.13 -12.14 3.70
N GLY A 438 -13.31 -11.09 2.89
CA GLY A 438 -14.62 -10.49 2.67
C GLY A 438 -15.23 -9.84 3.91
N SER A 439 -14.39 -9.42 4.88
CA SER A 439 -14.83 -8.88 6.18
C SER A 439 -14.12 -7.58 6.54
N PHE A 440 -14.53 -6.92 7.62
CA PHE A 440 -13.84 -5.75 8.18
C PHE A 440 -13.07 -6.05 9.47
N ASN A 441 -12.91 -7.33 9.84
CA ASN A 441 -12.42 -7.73 11.17
C ASN A 441 -10.98 -7.27 11.46
N THR A 442 -10.22 -7.01 10.41
CA THR A 442 -8.88 -6.40 10.51
C THR A 442 -8.91 -5.01 11.15
N TRP A 443 -10.02 -4.25 11.07
CA TRP A 443 -10.09 -2.86 11.56
C TRP A 443 -11.19 -2.60 12.60
N ILE A 444 -12.04 -3.57 12.91
CA ILE A 444 -13.12 -3.47 13.90
C ILE A 444 -13.46 -4.87 14.43
N GLY A 445 -13.94 -4.99 15.67
CA GLY A 445 -14.32 -6.27 16.25
C GLY A 445 -13.52 -6.67 17.47
N HIS A 446 -12.19 -6.48 17.40
CA HIS A 446 -11.31 -6.69 18.54
C HIS A 446 -11.47 -5.56 19.57
N GLU A 447 -11.32 -5.85 20.86
CA GLU A 447 -11.48 -4.88 21.96
C GLU A 447 -10.64 -3.60 21.74
N GLU A 448 -9.35 -3.74 21.47
CA GLU A 448 -8.46 -2.60 21.18
C GLU A 448 -8.85 -1.80 19.92
N LYS A 449 -9.32 -2.47 18.86
CA LYS A 449 -9.79 -1.79 17.64
C LYS A 449 -11.07 -1.01 17.91
N ASN A 450 -11.97 -1.60 18.69
CA ASN A 450 -13.21 -0.97 19.12
C ASN A 450 -12.95 0.22 20.04
N TRP A 451 -11.98 0.10 20.97
CA TRP A 451 -11.51 1.22 21.77
C TRP A 451 -11.01 2.37 20.90
N ALA A 452 -10.22 2.11 19.86
CA ALA A 452 -9.73 3.16 18.96
C ALA A 452 -10.87 3.86 18.22
N TRP A 453 -11.88 3.12 17.75
CA TRP A 453 -13.10 3.71 17.17
C TRP A 453 -13.85 4.58 18.18
N ASP A 454 -13.95 4.14 19.43
CA ASP A 454 -14.58 4.92 20.50
C ASP A 454 -13.79 6.20 20.79
N GLN A 455 -12.44 6.15 20.79
CA GLN A 455 -11.60 7.35 20.96
C GLN A 455 -11.79 8.34 19.80
N LEU A 456 -11.78 7.85 18.57
CA LEU A 456 -12.01 8.67 17.37
C LEU A 456 -13.41 9.31 17.41
N PHE A 457 -14.43 8.54 17.82
CA PHE A 457 -15.80 9.06 17.98
C PHE A 457 -15.87 10.23 18.97
N LEU A 458 -15.24 10.10 20.14
CA LEU A 458 -15.26 11.13 21.18
C LEU A 458 -14.64 12.44 20.68
N VAL A 459 -13.49 12.36 20.01
CA VAL A 459 -12.82 13.54 19.43
C VAL A 459 -13.63 14.13 18.27
N ARG A 460 -14.16 13.30 17.38
CA ARG A 460 -14.98 13.77 16.26
C ARG A 460 -16.24 14.49 16.72
N LYS A 461 -16.89 14.01 17.79
CA LYS A 461 -18.04 14.66 18.43
C LYS A 461 -17.68 15.99 19.06
N LEU A 462 -16.48 16.11 19.64
CA LEU A 462 -16.01 17.37 20.21
C LEU A 462 -15.73 18.39 19.12
N LEU A 463 -15.06 17.97 18.03
CA LEU A 463 -14.83 18.80 16.85
C LEU A 463 -16.15 19.30 16.25
N GLU A 464 -17.17 18.44 16.11
CA GLU A 464 -18.50 18.81 15.62
C GLU A 464 -19.15 19.94 16.45
N LYS A 465 -19.02 19.89 17.79
CA LYS A 465 -19.55 20.92 18.68
C LYS A 465 -18.81 22.25 18.54
N LYS A 466 -17.49 22.19 18.34
CA LYS A 466 -16.59 23.33 18.33
C LYS A 466 -16.39 23.95 16.96
N GLU A 467 -16.79 23.26 15.89
CA GLU A 467 -16.54 23.65 14.50
C GLU A 467 -16.95 25.09 14.18
N LYS A 468 -18.08 25.57 14.73
CA LYS A 468 -18.60 26.93 14.49
C LYS A 468 -17.81 28.03 15.20
N GLU A 469 -17.02 27.66 16.22
CA GLU A 469 -16.17 28.58 17.00
C GLU A 469 -14.78 28.76 16.37
N LEU A 470 -14.41 27.90 15.42
CA LEU A 470 -13.11 27.93 14.75
C LEU A 470 -13.09 28.91 13.59
N ASN A 471 -11.95 29.57 13.40
CA ASN A 471 -11.67 30.25 12.13
C ASN A 471 -11.36 29.22 11.02
N GLU A 472 -11.39 29.66 9.76
CA GLU A 472 -11.21 28.77 8.60
C GLU A 472 -9.86 28.03 8.59
N GLU A 473 -8.79 28.66 9.09
CA GLU A 473 -7.47 28.06 9.16
C GLU A 473 -7.43 26.88 10.14
N ARG A 474 -7.84 27.11 11.41
CA ARG A 474 -7.91 26.07 12.44
C ARG A 474 -8.91 24.98 12.06
N LYS A 475 -10.02 25.34 11.41
CA LYS A 475 -10.99 24.37 10.89
C LYS A 475 -10.34 23.46 9.85
N LYS A 476 -9.66 24.03 8.85
CA LYS A 476 -8.97 23.27 7.80
C LYS A 476 -7.90 22.36 8.40
N GLU A 477 -7.13 22.86 9.37
CA GLU A 477 -6.12 22.08 10.09
C GLU A 477 -6.74 20.92 10.87
N ALA A 478 -7.75 21.18 11.72
CA ALA A 478 -8.41 20.15 12.53
C ALA A 478 -9.01 19.03 11.67
N PHE A 479 -9.70 19.37 10.58
CA PHE A 479 -10.24 18.37 9.67
C PHE A 479 -9.15 17.61 8.91
N ASN A 480 -8.05 18.26 8.53
CA ASN A 480 -6.94 17.57 7.88
C ASN A 480 -6.28 16.54 8.81
N ILE A 481 -6.16 16.84 10.11
CA ILE A 481 -5.64 15.89 11.11
C ILE A 481 -6.67 14.81 11.41
N LEU A 482 -7.96 15.15 11.47
CA LEU A 482 -9.04 14.15 11.59
C LEU A 482 -8.96 13.12 10.45
N TYR A 483 -8.84 13.56 9.20
CA TYR A 483 -8.77 12.63 8.08
C TYR A 483 -7.53 11.73 8.16
N GLN A 484 -6.41 12.22 8.70
CA GLN A 484 -5.26 11.37 9.02
C GLN A 484 -5.62 10.33 10.07
N ALA A 485 -6.27 10.71 11.16
CA ALA A 485 -6.67 9.82 12.25
C ALA A 485 -7.71 8.75 11.83
N GLU A 486 -8.45 9.00 10.74
CA GLU A 486 -9.38 8.04 10.13
C GLU A 486 -8.71 6.96 9.28
N GLY A 487 -7.40 7.07 9.02
CA GLY A 487 -6.65 6.11 8.21
C GLY A 487 -6.69 4.69 8.78
N SER A 488 -6.78 3.69 7.89
CA SER A 488 -6.94 2.29 8.29
C SER A 488 -5.77 1.73 9.09
N ASP A 489 -4.57 2.26 8.87
CA ASP A 489 -3.31 1.79 9.44
C ASP A 489 -3.29 1.84 10.97
N TRP A 490 -3.96 2.84 11.56
CA TRP A 490 -4.05 3.00 13.02
C TRP A 490 -4.84 1.89 13.69
N PHE A 491 -5.75 1.24 12.96
CA PHE A 491 -6.59 0.16 13.45
C PHE A 491 -6.00 -1.22 13.13
N TRP A 492 -5.21 -1.32 12.05
CA TRP A 492 -4.67 -2.59 11.57
C TRP A 492 -3.84 -3.31 12.63
N TRP A 493 -2.94 -2.59 13.31
CA TRP A 493 -1.96 -3.15 14.25
C TRP A 493 -2.46 -3.31 15.68
N LEU A 494 -3.70 -2.91 15.97
CA LEU A 494 -4.29 -3.02 17.31
C LEU A 494 -4.87 -4.42 17.52
N GLY A 495 -4.81 -4.92 18.76
CA GLY A 495 -5.24 -6.28 19.10
C GLY A 495 -4.16 -7.35 18.91
N SER A 496 -4.49 -8.59 19.28
CA SER A 496 -3.58 -9.75 19.13
C SER A 496 -3.77 -10.51 17.81
N ASP A 497 -4.82 -10.18 17.07
CA ASP A 497 -5.17 -10.78 15.79
C ASP A 497 -4.30 -10.27 14.63
N ASN A 498 -3.58 -9.15 14.81
CA ASN A 498 -2.54 -8.65 13.91
C ASN A 498 -1.28 -8.22 14.70
N PRO A 499 -0.43 -9.16 15.13
CA PRO A 499 0.71 -8.84 15.98
C PRO A 499 1.77 -8.02 15.22
N SER A 500 2.33 -7.01 15.89
CA SER A 500 3.47 -6.22 15.40
C SER A 500 4.35 -5.74 16.54
N LEU A 501 5.66 -5.74 16.32
CA LEU A 501 6.64 -5.15 17.26
C LEU A 501 6.49 -3.63 17.39
N GLN A 502 5.87 -2.98 16.39
CA GLN A 502 5.66 -1.53 16.35
C GLN A 502 4.26 -1.10 16.79
N LYS A 503 3.43 -2.03 17.26
CA LYS A 503 2.03 -1.76 17.67
C LYS A 503 1.90 -0.55 18.59
N GLU A 504 2.74 -0.45 19.62
CA GLU A 504 2.70 0.67 20.56
C GLU A 504 3.10 2.00 19.93
N ASP A 505 3.97 2.00 18.92
CA ASP A 505 4.34 3.23 18.21
C ASP A 505 3.18 3.72 17.33
N PHE A 506 2.48 2.81 16.64
CA PHE A 506 1.25 3.13 15.91
C PHE A 506 0.14 3.64 16.85
N ARG A 507 -0.06 3.00 18.01
CA ARG A 507 -1.01 3.46 19.03
C ARG A 507 -0.68 4.87 19.54
N LYS A 508 0.59 5.15 19.86
CA LYS A 508 1.04 6.47 20.30
C LYS A 508 0.81 7.53 19.22
N GLN A 509 1.09 7.22 17.96
CA GLN A 509 0.87 8.13 16.85
C GLN A 509 -0.62 8.43 16.62
N PHE A 510 -1.48 7.41 16.69
CA PHE A 510 -2.93 7.59 16.64
C PHE A 510 -3.42 8.52 17.77
N LEU A 511 -3.00 8.26 19.02
CA LEU A 511 -3.35 9.12 20.16
C LEU A 511 -2.79 10.55 20.01
N LEU A 512 -1.61 10.72 19.41
CA LEU A 512 -1.04 12.03 19.12
C LEU A 512 -1.91 12.81 18.13
N LEU A 513 -2.41 12.17 17.06
CA LEU A 513 -3.33 12.80 16.12
C LEU A 513 -4.60 13.29 16.84
N LEU A 514 -5.19 12.43 17.67
CA LEU A 514 -6.40 12.76 18.44
C LEU A 514 -6.17 13.93 19.42
N LYS A 515 -5.05 13.94 20.13
CA LYS A 515 -4.66 15.03 21.03
C LYS A 515 -4.42 16.32 20.27
N THR A 516 -3.75 16.26 19.12
CA THR A 516 -3.47 17.44 18.28
C THR A 516 -4.77 18.05 17.77
N ILE A 517 -5.78 17.26 17.38
CA ILE A 517 -7.11 17.78 17.03
C ILE A 517 -7.71 18.55 18.21
N CYS A 518 -7.63 18.01 19.43
CA CYS A 518 -8.14 18.64 20.63
C CYS A 518 -7.42 19.97 20.93
N ASP A 519 -6.09 20.00 20.80
CA ASP A 519 -5.28 21.22 20.97
C ASP A 519 -5.66 22.28 19.94
N VAL A 520 -5.81 21.91 18.66
CA VAL A 520 -6.22 22.81 17.57
C VAL A 520 -7.61 23.38 17.83
N ILE A 521 -8.53 22.67 18.48
CA ILE A 521 -9.87 23.20 18.84
C ILE A 521 -9.93 23.82 20.24
N GLY A 522 -8.82 23.87 20.98
CA GLY A 522 -8.73 24.49 22.30
C GLY A 522 -9.40 23.69 23.42
N GLU A 523 -9.50 22.37 23.27
CA GLU A 523 -10.15 21.48 24.23
C GLU A 523 -9.17 20.42 24.76
N LYS A 524 -9.50 19.82 25.90
CA LYS A 524 -8.73 18.68 26.43
C LYS A 524 -9.17 17.38 25.77
N TYR A 525 -8.22 16.46 25.56
CA TYR A 525 -8.51 15.12 25.05
C TYR A 525 -9.54 14.40 25.96
N PRO A 526 -10.71 14.00 25.42
CA PRO A 526 -11.80 13.44 26.22
C PRO A 526 -11.68 11.93 26.48
N GLY A 527 -10.69 11.30 25.85
CA GLY A 527 -10.50 9.85 25.85
C GLY A 527 -9.66 9.33 27.01
N GLU A 528 -9.65 8.01 27.15
CA GLU A 528 -8.78 7.29 28.09
C GLU A 528 -7.50 6.86 27.34
N GLY A 529 -6.34 7.01 27.99
CA GLY A 529 -5.01 6.79 27.41
C GLY A 529 -4.67 5.33 27.17
#